data_AF-A0A250IZB8-F1
#
_entry.id   AF-A0A250IZB8-F1
#
_cell.length_a   1.000
_cell.length_b   1.000
_cell.length_c   1.000
_cell.angle_alpha   90.00
_cell.angle_beta   90.00
_cell.angle_gamma   90.00
#
_symmetry.space_group_name_H-M   'P 1'
#
loop_
_entity.id
_entity.type
_entity.pdbx_description
1 polymer ?
#
loop_
_entity_poly.entity_id
_entity_poly.type
_entity_poly.pdbx_seq_one_letter_code
_entity_poly.pdbx_strand_id
1 'polypeptide(L)'
;MRRIETALFAAVCAVVFVACSACGGKDNPNGPVSKTSQFFLPTGEPRNTGDPHIQADAQGNFHIVYPAYSRGDAYYAFCPSNCSSVEQAKVVQLETQGTVDNARVAVGPDGKPQLLLNTHERVYYATCSGDCTQRTSWTVTPILEHGGEREVSGDAFAVTPQGKPRFIMHSYRSIGIGAPTPATFYVQCDNNCQNPGSWTQSQIATRNWQMGSLRFTPSGQPRLVKAELVDGGNHLSYYYECDTDCSSAVNWKGTALYKTFYGFSEAVRMYPAMSLRLTSQGKPRLALMGDDGSGRNLLYLECDTNCTSPEGWFAQILLPANEGGAQLKAGLELALDSKDQPRIAYAAAYNIVIAHCDANCTDETKSKWNLAKVEFASDMEKDKIIPYPDCNIAGGWFLHSPSITLGKEGLPRVAYRAQDISGGGSNPGPGEIKCTAGADMTFARFAQIDELRAP
;
A
#
# COMPACT_ATOMS: atom_id res chain seq x y z
N MET A 1 -0.29 -57.08 15.92
CA MET A 1 0.95 -56.91 15.13
C MET A 1 0.70 -55.77 14.15
N ARG A 2 1.12 -54.53 14.45
CA ARG A 2 2.38 -53.87 13.98
C ARG A 2 2.50 -53.93 12.43
N ARG A 3 2.73 -52.88 11.63
CA ARG A 3 3.16 -51.46 11.72
C ARG A 3 2.88 -50.83 10.30
N ILE A 4 2.46 -49.54 10.17
CA ILE A 4 3.24 -48.31 9.80
C ILE A 4 3.89 -48.45 8.39
N GLU A 5 3.69 -47.61 7.35
CA GLU A 5 3.90 -46.15 7.17
C GLU A 5 2.99 -45.60 6.03
N THR A 6 2.23 -44.50 6.12
CA THR A 6 2.56 -43.05 6.29
C THR A 6 3.40 -42.43 5.15
N ALA A 7 2.76 -41.98 4.06
CA ALA A 7 3.36 -41.00 3.13
C ALA A 7 2.31 -40.48 2.13
N LEU A 8 1.38 -39.59 2.54
CA LEU A 8 0.63 -38.78 1.57
C LEU A 8 0.08 -37.48 2.18
N PHE A 9 0.86 -36.78 3.01
CA PHE A 9 0.49 -35.43 3.49
C PHE A 9 1.72 -34.57 3.83
N ALA A 10 2.77 -34.67 3.00
CA ALA A 10 3.98 -33.85 3.09
C ALA A 10 4.36 -33.19 1.75
N ALA A 11 3.40 -32.98 0.84
CA ALA A 11 3.66 -32.43 -0.50
C ALA A 11 3.22 -30.96 -0.69
N VAL A 12 2.94 -30.21 0.38
CA VAL A 12 2.57 -28.77 0.30
C VAL A 12 3.62 -27.84 0.94
N CYS A 13 4.70 -28.37 1.54
CA CYS A 13 5.82 -27.56 2.05
C CYS A 13 7.10 -27.62 1.20
N ALA A 14 7.00 -28.06 -0.05
CA ALA A 14 8.09 -27.97 -1.02
C ALA A 14 7.55 -27.49 -2.37
N VAL A 15 6.89 -26.33 -2.39
CA VAL A 15 6.85 -25.55 -3.63
C VAL A 15 8.28 -25.06 -3.84
N VAL A 16 8.94 -25.75 -4.75
CA VAL A 16 10.21 -25.41 -5.37
C VAL A 16 10.34 -23.89 -5.45
N PHE A 17 11.38 -23.39 -4.77
CA PHE A 17 12.00 -22.12 -5.08
C PHE A 17 12.22 -22.03 -6.60
N VAL A 18 11.34 -21.31 -7.30
CA VAL A 18 11.70 -20.67 -8.56
C VAL A 18 11.96 -19.21 -8.21
N ALA A 19 13.00 -19.00 -7.42
CA ALA A 19 13.79 -17.79 -7.46
C ALA A 19 15.12 -18.19 -8.12
N CYS A 20 15.46 -17.51 -9.22
CA CYS A 20 16.79 -17.49 -9.82
C CYS A 20 17.38 -18.82 -10.33
N SER A 21 17.05 -19.19 -11.56
CA SER A 21 18.00 -19.91 -12.43
C SER A 21 19.04 -18.97 -13.08
N ALA A 22 19.10 -17.70 -12.66
CA ALA A 22 20.00 -16.71 -13.24
C ALA A 22 20.66 -15.83 -12.17
N CYS A 23 21.22 -16.42 -11.12
CA CYS A 23 22.29 -15.80 -10.32
C CYS A 23 23.11 -16.93 -9.68
N GLY A 24 24.28 -17.21 -10.26
CA GLY A 24 25.23 -18.16 -9.70
C GLY A 24 25.91 -17.60 -8.46
N GLY A 25 25.72 -18.27 -7.32
CA GLY A 25 26.44 -18.02 -6.09
C GLY A 25 26.03 -19.06 -5.05
N LYS A 26 26.87 -20.07 -4.84
CA LYS A 26 26.69 -21.02 -3.73
C LYS A 26 27.17 -20.31 -2.48
N ASP A 27 26.28 -19.85 -1.61
CA ASP A 27 26.69 -19.39 -0.27
C ASP A 27 25.88 -20.02 0.87
N ASN A 28 26.68 -20.30 1.90
CA ASN A 28 26.54 -21.05 3.14
C ASN A 28 25.29 -20.69 4.00
N PRO A 29 24.47 -21.66 4.47
CA PRO A 29 23.24 -21.40 5.24
C PRO A 29 23.45 -20.93 6.70
N ASN A 30 24.69 -20.60 7.10
CA ASN A 30 25.05 -20.18 8.46
C ASN A 30 25.75 -18.80 8.52
N GLY A 31 25.54 -17.93 7.53
CA GLY A 31 25.98 -16.53 7.60
C GLY A 31 25.21 -15.74 8.67
N PRO A 32 25.81 -14.71 9.30
CA PRO A 32 25.12 -13.91 10.31
C PRO A 32 23.92 -13.20 9.68
N VAL A 33 22.72 -13.61 10.12
CA VAL A 33 21.45 -12.96 9.80
C VAL A 33 21.50 -11.54 10.39
N SER A 34 21.42 -10.53 9.54
CA SER A 34 21.28 -9.14 9.97
C SER A 34 19.95 -8.97 10.70
N LYS A 35 19.96 -8.18 11.79
CA LYS A 35 18.85 -8.10 12.72
C LYS A 35 17.78 -7.12 12.20
N THR A 36 16.94 -7.56 11.27
CA THR A 36 15.71 -6.83 10.95
C THR A 36 14.89 -6.66 12.24
N SER A 37 14.58 -5.41 12.60
CA SER A 37 13.70 -5.13 13.74
C SER A 37 12.26 -5.12 13.24
N GLN A 38 11.45 -6.05 13.75
CA GLN A 38 10.06 -6.28 13.31
C GLN A 38 9.16 -6.34 14.54
N PHE A 39 8.05 -5.61 14.51
CA PHE A 39 7.06 -5.66 15.59
C PHE A 39 5.67 -5.25 15.10
N PHE A 40 4.64 -5.70 15.81
CA PHE A 40 3.27 -5.24 15.59
C PHE A 40 3.12 -3.81 16.10
N LEU A 41 2.46 -2.96 15.30
CA LEU A 41 2.22 -1.57 15.67
C LEU A 41 1.26 -1.51 16.87
N PRO A 42 1.59 -0.73 17.91
CA PRO A 42 0.87 -0.77 19.17
C PRO A 42 -0.44 -0.01 19.08
N THR A 43 -1.53 -0.55 19.62
CA THR A 43 -2.86 0.11 19.69
C THR A 43 -3.18 0.64 21.10
N GLY A 44 -2.27 0.45 22.06
CA GLY A 44 -2.56 0.61 23.49
C GLY A 44 -3.17 -0.68 24.03
N GLU A 45 -4.46 -0.88 23.77
CA GLU A 45 -5.17 -2.15 24.02
C GLU A 45 -5.24 -2.99 22.74
N PRO A 46 -4.97 -4.31 22.78
CA PRO A 46 -4.94 -5.15 21.59
C PRO A 46 -6.24 -5.06 20.78
N ARG A 47 -6.12 -4.55 19.54
CA ARG A 47 -7.23 -4.42 18.60
C ARG A 47 -6.77 -4.76 17.20
N ASN A 48 -7.61 -5.47 16.44
CA ASN A 48 -7.36 -5.72 15.04
C ASN A 48 -7.31 -4.39 14.27
N THR A 49 -6.38 -4.28 13.33
CA THR A 49 -6.10 -3.09 12.51
C THR A 49 -6.03 -3.46 11.03
N GLY A 50 -6.20 -2.47 10.15
CA GLY A 50 -6.12 -2.65 8.71
C GLY A 50 -4.79 -2.21 8.11
N ASP A 51 -4.86 -1.72 6.87
CA ASP A 51 -3.69 -1.41 6.05
C ASP A 51 -2.97 -0.16 6.56
N PRO A 52 -1.70 -0.25 6.99
CA PRO A 52 -0.94 0.91 7.41
C PRO A 52 -0.40 1.72 6.23
N HIS A 53 -0.18 3.01 6.47
CA HIS A 53 0.57 3.89 5.58
C HIS A 53 1.67 4.60 6.38
N ILE A 54 2.88 4.68 5.82
CA ILE A 54 4.06 5.26 6.47
C ILE A 54 4.67 6.40 5.63
N GLN A 55 5.13 7.44 6.30
CA GLN A 55 5.97 8.50 5.73
C GLN A 55 7.09 8.86 6.69
N ALA A 56 8.24 9.28 6.16
CA ALA A 56 9.33 9.83 6.97
C ALA A 56 9.32 11.37 6.97
N ASP A 57 9.72 11.98 8.08
CA ASP A 57 10.03 13.41 8.14
C ASP A 57 11.50 13.70 7.77
N ALA A 58 11.86 14.98 7.67
CA ALA A 58 13.23 15.41 7.40
C ALA A 58 14.21 15.07 8.54
N GLN A 59 13.72 14.78 9.73
CA GLN A 59 14.50 14.32 10.89
C GLN A 59 14.77 12.81 10.83
N GLY A 60 14.11 12.09 9.93
CA GLY A 60 14.18 10.64 9.77
C GLY A 60 13.24 9.90 10.70
N ASN A 61 12.34 10.58 11.40
CA ASN A 61 11.29 9.93 12.17
C ASN A 61 10.19 9.44 11.23
N PHE A 62 9.45 8.45 11.70
CA PHE A 62 8.43 7.77 10.93
C PHE A 62 7.05 8.07 11.50
N HIS A 63 6.16 8.52 10.63
CA HIS A 63 4.76 8.79 10.89
C HIS A 63 3.95 7.68 10.22
N ILE A 64 3.20 6.92 11.02
CA ILE A 64 2.46 5.75 10.55
C ILE A 64 1.00 5.94 10.93
N VAL A 65 0.08 5.71 9.99
CA VAL A 65 -1.36 5.70 10.28
C VAL A 65 -1.95 4.37 9.84
N TYR A 66 -2.88 3.82 10.61
CA TYR A 66 -3.55 2.56 10.29
C TYR A 66 -4.95 2.51 10.89
N PRO A 67 -5.96 2.04 10.13
CA PRO A 67 -7.33 1.96 10.61
C PRO A 67 -7.50 0.82 11.63
N ALA A 68 -8.50 0.90 12.49
CA ALA A 68 -9.02 -0.27 13.20
C ALA A 68 -9.75 -1.19 12.19
N TYR A 69 -9.55 -2.49 12.30
CA TYR A 69 -10.14 -3.45 11.37
C TYR A 69 -11.63 -3.62 11.61
N SER A 70 -12.42 -3.57 10.53
CA SER A 70 -13.87 -3.83 10.45
C SER A 70 -14.80 -2.92 11.26
N ARG A 71 -14.36 -2.30 12.36
CA ARG A 71 -15.16 -1.35 13.15
C ARG A 71 -14.29 -0.27 13.78
N GLY A 72 -14.63 0.99 13.50
CA GLY A 72 -14.23 2.16 14.26
C GLY A 72 -13.05 2.98 13.72
N ASP A 73 -12.32 3.54 14.67
CA ASP A 73 -11.32 4.61 14.53
C ASP A 73 -10.06 4.27 13.72
N ALA A 74 -9.11 5.20 13.66
CA ALA A 74 -7.75 4.94 13.22
C ALA A 74 -6.75 5.17 14.35
N TYR A 75 -5.51 4.75 14.14
CA TYR A 75 -4.39 5.01 15.03
C TYR A 75 -3.29 5.73 14.27
N TYR A 76 -2.64 6.66 14.95
CA TYR A 76 -1.39 7.25 14.54
C TYR A 76 -0.27 6.71 15.43
N ALA A 77 0.80 6.20 14.83
CA ALA A 77 2.03 5.86 15.52
C ALA A 77 3.18 6.77 15.08
N PHE A 78 3.95 7.21 16.06
CA PHE A 78 5.24 7.86 15.89
C PHE A 78 6.35 6.88 16.24
N CYS A 79 7.33 6.76 15.35
CA CYS A 79 8.57 6.04 15.59
C CYS A 79 9.75 7.00 15.38
N PRO A 80 10.69 7.12 16.33
CA PRO A 80 11.92 7.86 16.07
C PRO A 80 12.77 7.18 14.97
N SER A 81 13.77 7.87 14.44
CA SER A 81 14.64 7.33 13.37
C SER A 81 15.33 6.00 13.69
N ASN A 82 15.49 5.68 14.99
CA ASN A 82 16.07 4.44 15.51
C ASN A 82 15.05 3.50 16.16
N CYS A 83 13.78 3.55 15.72
CA CYS A 83 12.70 2.70 16.22
C CYS A 83 12.94 1.22 15.84
N SER A 84 13.48 0.44 16.77
CA SER A 84 13.79 -0.98 16.63
C SER A 84 12.90 -1.88 17.49
N SER A 85 12.05 -1.31 18.35
CA SER A 85 11.09 -2.07 19.17
C SER A 85 9.78 -1.31 19.41
N VAL A 86 8.75 -2.07 19.83
CA VAL A 86 7.41 -1.52 20.11
C VAL A 86 7.40 -0.51 21.26
N GLU A 87 8.33 -0.62 22.21
CA GLU A 87 8.44 0.30 23.36
C GLU A 87 8.86 1.72 22.96
N GLN A 88 9.55 1.85 21.82
CA GLN A 88 9.96 3.12 21.23
C GLN A 88 8.84 3.77 20.42
N ALA A 89 7.89 2.98 19.92
CA ALA A 89 6.73 3.49 19.21
C ALA A 89 5.76 4.15 20.20
N LYS A 90 5.21 5.31 19.82
CA LYS A 90 4.14 5.99 20.57
C LYS A 90 2.88 6.01 19.72
N VAL A 91 1.74 5.66 20.30
CA VAL A 91 0.46 5.58 19.58
C VAL A 91 -0.56 6.56 20.16
N VAL A 92 -1.37 7.12 19.27
CA VAL A 92 -2.57 7.89 19.57
C VAL A 92 -3.75 7.29 18.79
N GLN A 93 -4.87 7.04 19.47
CA GLN A 93 -6.14 6.70 18.83
C GLN A 93 -6.81 7.97 18.29
N LEU A 94 -7.30 7.91 17.06
CA LEU A 94 -7.93 9.01 16.33
C LEU A 94 -9.40 8.68 16.08
N GLU A 95 -10.25 9.23 16.94
CA GLU A 95 -11.68 8.92 16.94
C GLU A 95 -12.39 9.45 15.70
N THR A 96 -13.24 8.61 15.10
CA THR A 96 -14.12 8.97 14.00
C THR A 96 -15.52 8.41 14.24
N GLN A 97 -16.51 8.99 13.57
CA GLN A 97 -17.81 8.34 13.43
C GLN A 97 -17.79 7.48 12.16
N GLY A 98 -18.05 6.18 12.33
CA GLY A 98 -17.99 5.17 11.27
C GLY A 98 -16.68 4.39 11.27
N THR A 99 -16.57 3.40 10.38
CA THR A 99 -15.34 2.62 10.21
C THR A 99 -14.42 3.32 9.22
N VAL A 100 -13.15 3.53 9.60
CA VAL A 100 -12.13 4.02 8.68
C VAL A 100 -11.71 2.90 7.73
N ASP A 101 -11.87 3.10 6.42
CA ASP A 101 -11.51 2.12 5.38
C ASP A 101 -10.20 2.48 4.65
N ASN A 102 -9.87 3.77 4.57
CA ASN A 102 -8.63 4.28 3.99
C ASN A 102 -8.04 5.35 4.91
N ALA A 103 -6.80 5.13 5.38
CA ALA A 103 -6.06 6.08 6.20
C ALA A 103 -4.75 6.44 5.49
N ARG A 104 -4.47 7.73 5.32
CA ARG A 104 -3.24 8.22 4.69
C ARG A 104 -2.57 9.27 5.54
N VAL A 105 -1.24 9.22 5.55
CA VAL A 105 -0.39 10.21 6.21
C VAL A 105 0.46 10.90 5.16
N ALA A 106 0.55 12.21 5.26
CA ALA A 106 1.51 13.03 4.54
C ALA A 106 2.24 13.92 5.55
N VAL A 107 3.51 14.21 5.30
CA VAL A 107 4.32 15.06 6.18
C VAL A 107 4.54 16.40 5.48
N GLY A 108 4.15 17.48 6.15
CA GLY A 108 4.35 18.83 5.63
C GLY A 108 5.82 19.27 5.67
N PRO A 109 6.16 20.41 5.03
CA PRO A 109 7.51 20.98 5.11
C PRO A 109 7.93 21.39 6.54
N ASP A 110 6.97 21.53 7.45
CA ASP A 110 7.18 21.78 8.88
C ASP A 110 7.50 20.51 9.69
N GLY A 111 7.55 19.35 9.03
CA GLY A 111 7.78 18.05 9.66
C GLY A 111 6.58 17.51 10.43
N LYS A 112 5.41 18.17 10.37
CA LYS A 112 4.22 17.71 11.07
C LYS A 112 3.36 16.80 10.20
N PRO A 113 2.81 15.72 10.77
CA PRO A 113 1.91 14.84 10.04
C PRO A 113 0.55 15.52 9.82
N GLN A 114 0.04 15.36 8.60
CA GLN A 114 -1.34 15.61 8.21
C GLN A 114 -1.95 14.28 7.79
N LEU A 115 -3.18 13.99 8.23
CA LEU A 115 -3.83 12.72 7.97
C LEU A 115 -5.16 12.93 7.24
N LEU A 116 -5.47 12.02 6.33
CA LEU A 116 -6.79 11.87 5.73
C LEU A 116 -7.35 10.52 6.14
N LEU A 117 -8.54 10.51 6.74
CA LEU A 117 -9.24 9.30 7.15
C LEU A 117 -10.58 9.24 6.42
N ASN A 118 -10.75 8.28 5.53
CA ASN A 118 -12.00 8.04 4.83
C ASN A 118 -12.83 7.02 5.61
N THR A 119 -14.13 7.26 5.69
CA THR A 119 -15.13 6.32 6.18
C THR A 119 -16.19 6.14 5.11
N HIS A 120 -17.16 5.25 5.33
CA HIS A 120 -18.27 5.09 4.39
C HIS A 120 -19.07 6.39 4.18
N GLU A 121 -19.25 7.21 5.21
CA GLU A 121 -20.12 8.41 5.13
C GLU A 121 -19.36 9.73 5.01
N ARG A 122 -18.10 9.76 5.45
CA ARG A 122 -17.35 10.99 5.70
C ARG A 122 -15.87 10.88 5.36
N VAL A 123 -15.29 12.02 5.01
CA VAL A 123 -13.83 12.22 5.00
C VAL A 123 -13.44 13.11 6.18
N TYR A 124 -12.47 12.66 6.96
CA TYR A 124 -11.87 13.41 8.05
C TYR A 124 -10.48 13.89 7.67
N TYR A 125 -10.13 15.08 8.15
CA TYR A 125 -8.79 15.62 8.10
C TYR A 125 -8.27 15.81 9.53
N ALA A 126 -7.12 15.24 9.82
CA ALA A 126 -6.50 15.37 11.13
C ALA A 126 -5.14 16.05 11.05
N THR A 127 -4.89 16.96 11.99
CA THR A 127 -3.59 17.64 12.12
C THR A 127 -3.16 17.61 13.57
N CYS A 128 -1.85 17.54 13.76
CA CYS A 128 -1.22 17.68 15.06
C CYS A 128 -0.70 19.11 15.27
N SER A 129 -1.05 19.72 16.40
CA SER A 129 -0.39 20.92 16.93
C SER A 129 0.36 20.58 18.21
N GLY A 130 1.69 20.61 18.18
CA GLY A 130 2.54 20.36 19.35
C GLY A 130 3.18 18.97 19.32
N ASP A 131 3.14 18.27 20.44
CA ASP A 131 3.65 16.90 20.57
C ASP A 131 2.64 15.89 20.04
N CYS A 132 2.90 15.36 18.84
CA CYS A 132 1.99 14.43 18.15
C CYS A 132 1.88 13.05 18.82
N THR A 133 2.67 12.77 19.86
CA THR A 133 2.52 11.56 20.67
C THR A 133 1.42 11.69 21.73
N GLN A 134 0.82 12.89 21.88
CA GLN A 134 -0.26 13.16 22.84
C GLN A 134 -1.60 13.31 22.12
N ARG A 135 -2.64 12.62 22.61
CA ARG A 135 -4.00 12.70 22.05
C ARG A 135 -4.56 14.12 22.00
N THR A 136 -4.23 14.95 22.99
CA THR A 136 -4.70 16.35 23.11
C THR A 136 -4.08 17.29 22.07
N SER A 137 -2.99 16.89 21.42
CA SER A 137 -2.37 17.65 20.33
C SER A 137 -3.06 17.46 18.99
N TRP A 138 -4.00 16.52 18.89
CA TRP A 138 -4.67 16.16 17.64
C TRP A 138 -6.06 16.78 17.53
N THR A 139 -6.28 17.45 16.40
CA THR A 139 -7.60 17.88 15.94
C THR A 139 -8.02 16.97 14.79
N VAL A 140 -9.14 16.28 14.92
CA VAL A 140 -9.72 15.39 13.90
C VAL A 140 -11.08 15.97 13.50
N THR A 141 -11.21 16.46 12.27
CA THR A 141 -12.43 17.16 11.82
C THR A 141 -13.06 16.45 10.62
N PRO A 142 -14.37 16.14 10.64
CA PRO A 142 -15.07 15.72 9.43
C PRO A 142 -15.10 16.91 8.47
N ILE A 143 -14.38 16.83 7.35
CA ILE A 143 -14.27 17.91 6.37
C ILE A 143 -15.28 17.79 5.24
N LEU A 144 -15.79 16.58 5.00
CA LEU A 144 -16.81 16.28 3.99
C LEU A 144 -17.77 15.22 4.51
N GLU A 145 -19.06 15.46 4.30
CA GLU A 145 -20.17 14.52 4.50
C GLU A 145 -20.67 14.11 3.11
N HIS A 146 -20.51 12.85 2.73
CA HIS A 146 -20.92 12.35 1.42
C HIS A 146 -21.89 11.16 1.48
N GLY A 147 -22.23 10.67 2.67
CA GLY A 147 -23.34 9.73 2.89
C GLY A 147 -23.27 8.45 2.07
N GLY A 148 -22.07 7.89 1.85
CA GLY A 148 -21.90 6.65 1.06
C GLY A 148 -21.74 6.85 -0.45
N GLU A 149 -21.89 8.07 -0.96
CA GLU A 149 -21.89 8.32 -2.41
C GLU A 149 -20.50 8.48 -3.03
N ARG A 150 -19.46 8.62 -2.18
CA ARG A 150 -18.08 8.90 -2.57
C ARG A 150 -17.11 8.02 -1.80
N GLU A 151 -15.91 7.87 -2.33
CA GLU A 151 -14.77 7.26 -1.64
C GLU A 151 -13.45 7.88 -2.09
N VAL A 152 -12.48 7.88 -1.19
CA VAL A 152 -11.07 8.16 -1.50
C VAL A 152 -10.36 6.83 -1.66
N SER A 153 -9.72 6.62 -2.81
CA SER A 153 -9.06 5.35 -3.07
C SER A 153 -7.62 5.45 -3.57
N GLY A 154 -6.79 4.48 -3.17
CA GLY A 154 -5.35 4.42 -3.38
C GLY A 154 -4.62 5.27 -2.36
N ASP A 155 -3.48 5.80 -2.76
CA ASP A 155 -2.68 6.80 -2.06
C ASP A 155 -2.92 8.19 -2.67
N ALA A 156 -4.20 8.55 -2.69
CA ALA A 156 -4.72 9.73 -3.37
C ALA A 156 -4.68 11.01 -2.51
N PHE A 157 -4.05 10.98 -1.34
CA PHE A 157 -3.86 12.13 -0.46
C PHE A 157 -2.41 12.59 -0.47
N ALA A 158 -2.18 13.88 -0.65
CA ALA A 158 -0.85 14.46 -0.56
C ALA A 158 -0.92 15.92 -0.12
N VAL A 159 0.22 16.45 0.35
CA VAL A 159 0.39 17.86 0.68
C VAL A 159 1.26 18.53 -0.38
N THR A 160 0.94 19.77 -0.74
CA THR A 160 1.79 20.57 -1.62
C THR A 160 3.11 20.92 -0.92
N PRO A 161 4.14 21.42 -1.64
CA PRO A 161 5.37 21.93 -1.02
C PRO A 161 5.14 23.05 0.01
N GLN A 162 3.99 23.73 -0.04
CA GLN A 162 3.56 24.74 0.93
C GLN A 162 2.74 24.16 2.09
N GLY A 163 2.67 22.83 2.20
CA GLY A 163 1.94 22.12 3.26
C GLY A 163 0.42 22.16 3.11
N LYS A 164 -0.11 22.42 1.91
CA LYS A 164 -1.56 22.50 1.69
C LYS A 164 -2.13 21.13 1.30
N PRO A 165 -3.14 20.60 2.00
CA PRO A 165 -3.65 19.28 1.73
C PRO A 165 -4.49 19.23 0.44
N ARG A 166 -4.36 18.13 -0.30
CA ARG A 166 -5.07 17.83 -1.55
C ARG A 166 -5.39 16.35 -1.61
N PHE A 167 -6.53 15.99 -2.20
CA PHE A 167 -6.79 14.60 -2.51
C PHE A 167 -7.70 14.42 -3.73
N ILE A 168 -7.67 13.20 -4.27
CA ILE A 168 -8.61 12.74 -5.30
C ILE A 168 -9.68 11.87 -4.65
N MET A 169 -10.94 12.18 -4.96
CA MET A 169 -12.11 11.44 -4.51
C MET A 169 -12.96 11.09 -5.72
N HIS A 170 -13.66 9.97 -5.70
CA HIS A 170 -14.56 9.60 -6.79
C HIS A 170 -15.89 9.05 -6.26
N SER A 171 -16.86 8.86 -7.14
CA SER A 171 -18.12 8.19 -6.80
C SER A 171 -17.87 6.79 -6.26
N TYR A 172 -18.62 6.40 -5.24
CA TYR A 172 -18.52 5.07 -4.64
C TYR A 172 -18.72 3.98 -5.70
N ARG A 173 -17.86 2.97 -5.68
CA ARG A 173 -17.89 1.84 -6.61
C ARG A 173 -19.03 0.88 -6.25
N SER A 174 -20.23 1.16 -6.76
CA SER A 174 -21.39 0.27 -6.68
C SER A 174 -21.90 -0.12 -8.06
N ILE A 175 -22.47 -1.32 -8.18
CA ILE A 175 -23.17 -1.80 -9.36
C ILE A 175 -24.66 -1.95 -9.06
N GLY A 176 -25.52 -1.52 -9.98
CA GLY A 176 -26.98 -1.71 -9.89
C GLY A 176 -27.78 -0.45 -9.56
N ILE A 177 -29.05 -0.66 -9.21
CA ILE A 177 -30.01 0.41 -8.92
C ILE A 177 -29.54 1.17 -7.67
N GLY A 178 -29.44 2.50 -7.78
CA GLY A 178 -28.99 3.37 -6.69
C GLY A 178 -27.48 3.60 -6.65
N ALA A 179 -26.70 3.09 -7.61
CA ALA A 179 -25.29 3.45 -7.72
C ALA A 179 -25.13 4.94 -8.08
N PRO A 180 -24.19 5.67 -7.45
CA PRO A 180 -23.93 7.07 -7.78
C PRO A 180 -23.50 7.22 -9.23
N THR A 181 -23.85 8.35 -9.85
CA THR A 181 -23.29 8.72 -11.16
C THR A 181 -21.76 8.83 -11.06
N PRO A 182 -20.99 8.14 -11.93
CA PRO A 182 -19.53 8.21 -11.91
C PRO A 182 -19.00 9.64 -12.08
N ALA A 183 -18.05 10.02 -11.24
CA ALA A 183 -17.39 11.31 -11.27
C ALA A 183 -16.12 11.26 -10.41
N THR A 184 -15.14 12.10 -10.75
CA THR A 184 -13.92 12.30 -9.96
C THR A 184 -13.77 13.77 -9.60
N PHE A 185 -13.33 14.02 -8.38
CA PHE A 185 -13.17 15.33 -7.78
C PHE A 185 -11.72 15.54 -7.33
N TYR A 186 -11.16 16.70 -7.69
CA TYR A 186 -9.99 17.26 -7.04
C TYR A 186 -10.45 18.07 -5.85
N VAL A 187 -10.05 17.64 -4.65
CA VAL A 187 -10.45 18.26 -3.40
C VAL A 187 -9.26 18.99 -2.78
N GLN A 188 -9.49 20.24 -2.38
CA GLN A 188 -8.42 21.11 -1.94
C GLN A 188 -8.81 22.03 -0.79
N CYS A 189 -7.81 22.37 0.03
CA CYS A 189 -7.91 23.45 0.99
C CYS A 189 -6.60 24.23 1.07
N ASP A 190 -6.70 25.56 1.01
CA ASP A 190 -5.54 26.46 1.13
C ASP A 190 -5.38 27.05 2.52
N ASN A 191 -6.45 27.33 3.24
CA ASN A 191 -6.38 27.98 4.54
C ASN A 191 -7.49 27.46 5.44
N ASN A 192 -7.25 27.45 6.75
CA ASN A 192 -8.23 27.01 7.75
C ASN A 192 -8.80 25.61 7.46
N CYS A 193 -7.95 24.65 7.10
CA CYS A 193 -8.39 23.32 6.65
C CYS A 193 -9.06 22.45 7.72
N GLN A 194 -9.12 22.93 8.97
CA GLN A 194 -9.98 22.38 10.01
C GLN A 194 -11.43 22.87 9.91
N ASN A 195 -11.74 23.83 9.04
CA ASN A 195 -13.10 24.26 8.75
C ASN A 195 -13.61 23.51 7.50
N PRO A 196 -14.70 22.72 7.61
CA PRO A 196 -15.30 22.04 6.46
C PRO A 196 -15.64 22.99 5.30
N GLY A 197 -16.09 24.20 5.60
CA GLY A 197 -16.44 25.22 4.59
C GLY A 197 -15.24 25.81 3.83
N SER A 198 -14.00 25.47 4.21
CA SER A 198 -12.78 25.91 3.52
C SER A 198 -12.30 24.92 2.45
N TRP A 199 -12.96 23.76 2.31
CA TRP A 199 -12.63 22.77 1.30
C TRP A 199 -13.44 23.00 0.03
N THR A 200 -12.76 23.01 -1.11
CA THR A 200 -13.41 23.08 -2.43
C THR A 200 -13.31 21.74 -3.14
N GLN A 201 -14.39 21.36 -3.83
CA GLN A 201 -14.48 20.13 -4.61
C GLN A 201 -14.70 20.52 -6.07
N SER A 202 -13.73 20.20 -6.92
CA SER A 202 -13.80 20.48 -8.35
C SER A 202 -13.97 19.17 -9.10
N GLN A 203 -15.06 19.00 -9.84
CA GLN A 203 -15.24 17.81 -10.68
C GLN A 203 -14.27 17.87 -11.88
N ILE A 204 -13.34 16.93 -11.93
CA ILE A 204 -12.27 16.86 -12.94
C ILE A 204 -12.47 15.73 -13.95
N ALA A 205 -13.43 14.82 -13.71
CA ALA A 205 -13.84 13.81 -14.68
C ALA A 205 -15.29 13.35 -14.46
N THR A 206 -15.91 12.81 -15.51
CA THR A 206 -17.22 12.13 -15.50
C THR A 206 -17.12 10.61 -15.35
N ARG A 207 -15.93 10.13 -14.96
CA ARG A 207 -15.62 8.73 -14.70
C ARG A 207 -14.95 8.62 -13.34
N ASN A 208 -14.93 7.42 -12.76
CA ASN A 208 -14.22 7.14 -11.51
C ASN A 208 -12.74 6.89 -11.78
N TRP A 209 -11.89 7.75 -11.22
CA TRP A 209 -10.44 7.55 -11.16
C TRP A 209 -10.11 6.86 -9.84
N GLN A 210 -9.93 5.56 -9.92
CA GLN A 210 -9.76 4.67 -8.77
C GLN A 210 -8.28 4.46 -8.48
N MET A 211 -7.98 4.03 -7.25
CA MET A 211 -6.66 3.57 -6.82
C MET A 211 -5.57 4.60 -7.14
N GLY A 212 -5.89 5.88 -6.94
CA GLY A 212 -5.03 6.97 -7.33
C GLY A 212 -3.75 7.01 -6.49
N SER A 213 -2.64 7.45 -7.06
CA SER A 213 -1.48 7.93 -6.28
C SER A 213 -1.14 9.34 -6.73
N LEU A 214 -1.35 10.30 -5.81
CA LEU A 214 -1.23 11.75 -6.05
C LEU A 214 0.10 12.25 -5.49
N ARG A 215 0.87 12.99 -6.28
CA ARG A 215 2.11 13.65 -5.86
C ARG A 215 2.20 15.05 -6.43
N PHE A 216 3.08 15.87 -5.84
CA PHE A 216 3.31 17.24 -6.30
C PHE A 216 4.75 17.41 -6.75
N THR A 217 4.94 18.07 -7.89
CA THR A 217 6.27 18.54 -8.31
C THR A 217 6.84 19.49 -7.26
N PRO A 218 8.16 19.78 -7.27
CA PRO A 218 8.74 20.80 -6.39
C PRO A 218 8.09 22.18 -6.52
N SER A 219 7.53 22.47 -7.71
CA SER A 219 6.82 23.72 -8.01
C SER A 219 5.32 23.67 -7.66
N GLY A 220 4.82 22.56 -7.09
CA GLY A 220 3.46 22.43 -6.58
C GLY A 220 2.40 22.01 -7.59
N GLN A 221 2.79 21.52 -8.78
CA GLN A 221 1.83 21.00 -9.77
C GLN A 221 1.50 19.53 -9.46
N PRO A 222 0.22 19.13 -9.46
CA PRO A 222 -0.17 17.74 -9.22
C PRO A 222 0.24 16.81 -10.36
N ARG A 223 0.65 15.61 -9.98
CA ARG A 223 0.88 14.42 -10.80
C ARG A 223 0.09 13.27 -10.21
N LEU A 224 -0.61 12.53 -11.05
CA LEU A 224 -1.54 11.49 -10.63
C LEU A 224 -1.34 10.26 -11.51
N VAL A 225 -1.24 9.09 -10.87
CA VAL A 225 -1.57 7.83 -11.55
C VAL A 225 -2.94 7.37 -11.06
N LYS A 226 -3.74 6.77 -11.94
CA LYS A 226 -5.07 6.23 -11.60
C LYS A 226 -5.39 4.99 -12.41
N ALA A 227 -6.29 4.17 -11.88
CA ALA A 227 -7.00 3.13 -12.61
C ALA A 227 -8.37 3.65 -13.06
N GLU A 228 -8.78 3.32 -14.27
CA GLU A 228 -10.12 3.65 -14.78
C GLU A 228 -10.74 2.44 -15.47
N LEU A 229 -12.01 2.20 -15.18
CA LEU A 229 -12.81 1.18 -15.85
C LEU A 229 -13.05 1.60 -17.31
N VAL A 230 -12.66 0.73 -18.23
CA VAL A 230 -12.92 0.84 -19.67
C VAL A 230 -13.85 -0.27 -20.15
N ASP A 231 -14.23 -0.20 -21.42
CA ASP A 231 -15.15 -1.17 -22.02
C ASP A 231 -14.64 -2.61 -21.86
N GLY A 232 -15.59 -3.53 -21.67
CA GLY A 232 -15.28 -4.95 -21.47
C GLY A 232 -14.84 -5.32 -20.04
N GLY A 233 -14.91 -4.40 -19.05
CA GLY A 233 -14.65 -4.73 -17.64
C GLY A 233 -13.19 -4.62 -17.22
N ASN A 234 -12.30 -4.21 -18.13
CA ASN A 234 -10.89 -3.99 -17.84
C ASN A 234 -10.69 -2.66 -17.09
N HIS A 235 -9.69 -2.62 -16.21
CA HIS A 235 -9.17 -1.37 -15.67
C HIS A 235 -7.81 -1.09 -16.29
N LEU A 236 -7.69 0.07 -16.92
CA LEU A 236 -6.42 0.57 -17.44
C LEU A 236 -5.82 1.58 -16.46
N SER A 237 -4.49 1.53 -16.33
CA SER A 237 -3.73 2.57 -15.64
C SER A 237 -3.49 3.75 -16.57
N TYR A 238 -3.45 4.94 -15.98
CA TYR A 238 -3.18 6.19 -16.66
C TYR A 238 -2.29 7.07 -15.81
N TYR A 239 -1.40 7.81 -16.45
CA TYR A 239 -0.74 8.96 -15.84
C TYR A 239 -1.42 10.25 -16.29
N TYR A 240 -1.60 11.16 -15.35
CA TYR A 240 -2.16 12.49 -15.56
C TYR A 240 -1.31 13.56 -14.86
N GLU A 241 -1.27 14.73 -15.47
CA GLU A 241 -0.69 15.94 -14.91
C GLU A 241 -1.60 17.13 -15.14
N CYS A 242 -1.48 18.11 -14.25
CA CYS A 242 -2.08 19.41 -14.43
C CYS A 242 -1.08 20.47 -13.96
N ASP A 243 -0.82 21.46 -14.82
CA ASP A 243 0.16 22.51 -14.55
C ASP A 243 -0.48 23.88 -14.28
N THR A 244 -1.74 24.08 -14.67
CA THR A 244 -2.48 25.33 -14.51
C THR A 244 -3.95 25.05 -14.25
N ASP A 245 -4.57 25.85 -13.37
CA ASP A 245 -6.00 25.76 -13.04
C ASP A 245 -6.53 24.32 -12.90
N CYS A 246 -5.97 23.58 -11.94
CA CYS A 246 -6.29 22.17 -11.72
C CYS A 246 -7.68 21.92 -11.12
N SER A 247 -8.46 22.99 -10.93
CA SER A 247 -9.89 22.91 -10.66
C SER A 247 -10.70 22.63 -11.93
N SER A 248 -10.12 22.75 -13.12
CA SER A 248 -10.82 22.54 -14.37
C SER A 248 -10.45 21.20 -15.01
N ALA A 249 -11.45 20.41 -15.36
CA ALA A 249 -11.29 19.10 -16.01
C ALA A 249 -10.43 19.15 -17.29
N VAL A 250 -10.52 20.24 -18.07
CA VAL A 250 -9.81 20.39 -19.35
C VAL A 250 -8.29 20.50 -19.18
N ASN A 251 -7.82 20.87 -17.99
CA ASN A 251 -6.40 21.08 -17.71
C ASN A 251 -5.70 19.81 -17.22
N TRP A 252 -6.46 18.75 -16.91
CA TRP A 252 -5.91 17.45 -16.59
C TRP A 252 -5.61 16.69 -17.87
N LYS A 253 -4.33 16.56 -18.19
CA LYS A 253 -3.83 15.89 -19.41
C LYS A 253 -3.11 14.62 -19.03
N GLY A 254 -3.23 13.58 -19.85
CA GLY A 254 -2.65 12.30 -19.51
C GLY A 254 -2.64 11.32 -20.66
N THR A 255 -2.05 10.16 -20.39
CA THR A 255 -1.98 9.04 -21.32
C THR A 255 -2.36 7.74 -20.62
N ALA A 256 -2.93 6.81 -21.38
CA ALA A 256 -3.03 5.42 -20.96
C ALA A 256 -1.63 4.80 -20.85
N LEU A 257 -1.47 3.89 -19.90
CA LEU A 257 -0.27 3.08 -19.69
C LEU A 257 -0.64 1.62 -19.95
N TYR A 258 -0.63 0.78 -18.90
CA TYR A 258 -0.89 -0.66 -19.02
C TYR A 258 -2.24 -1.05 -18.42
N LYS A 259 -2.78 -2.18 -18.86
CA LYS A 259 -3.90 -2.84 -18.18
C LYS A 259 -3.45 -3.28 -16.78
N THR A 260 -4.26 -2.98 -15.77
CA THR A 260 -3.95 -3.25 -14.36
C THR A 260 -4.65 -4.51 -13.86
N PHE A 261 -5.97 -4.62 -14.04
CA PHE A 261 -6.76 -5.78 -13.62
C PHE A 261 -8.10 -5.86 -14.35
N TYR A 262 -8.82 -6.96 -14.16
CA TYR A 262 -10.13 -7.22 -14.75
C TYR A 262 -11.22 -7.41 -13.68
N GLY A 263 -12.35 -6.73 -13.84
CA GLY A 263 -13.55 -6.95 -13.04
C GLY A 263 -13.53 -6.35 -11.63
N PHE A 264 -14.72 -6.28 -11.02
CA PHE A 264 -14.92 -5.69 -9.69
C PHE A 264 -14.28 -6.51 -8.56
N SER A 265 -14.29 -7.85 -8.66
CA SER A 265 -13.72 -8.73 -7.63
C SER A 265 -12.21 -8.52 -7.46
N GLU A 266 -11.49 -8.32 -8.56
CA GLU A 266 -10.05 -8.03 -8.51
C GLU A 266 -9.78 -6.61 -8.04
N ALA A 267 -10.64 -5.64 -8.41
CA ALA A 267 -10.56 -4.26 -7.91
C ALA A 267 -10.61 -4.18 -6.37
N VAL A 268 -11.37 -5.07 -5.73
CA VAL A 268 -11.44 -5.18 -4.26
C VAL A 268 -10.25 -5.94 -3.67
N ARG A 269 -9.69 -6.89 -4.43
CA ARG A 269 -8.59 -7.77 -3.97
C ARG A 269 -7.19 -7.23 -4.22
N MET A 270 -7.02 -6.17 -5.02
CA MET A 270 -5.71 -5.72 -5.53
C MET A 270 -5.28 -4.35 -5.02
N TYR A 271 -5.48 -4.05 -3.73
CA TYR A 271 -5.35 -2.67 -3.25
C TYR A 271 -4.12 -2.42 -2.36
N PRO A 272 -3.29 -1.39 -2.64
CA PRO A 272 -3.15 -0.63 -3.89
C PRO A 272 -2.39 -1.42 -5.00
N ALA A 273 -2.68 -1.14 -6.28
CA ALA A 273 -2.04 -1.77 -7.43
C ALA A 273 -1.03 -0.87 -8.16
N MET A 274 -0.88 0.38 -7.72
CA MET A 274 -0.03 1.37 -8.36
C MET A 274 0.48 2.37 -7.34
N SER A 275 1.72 2.83 -7.54
CA SER A 275 2.34 3.82 -6.67
C SER A 275 3.18 4.79 -7.49
N LEU A 276 2.87 6.07 -7.38
CA LEU A 276 3.61 7.16 -8.01
C LEU A 276 4.62 7.75 -7.03
N ARG A 277 5.83 7.99 -7.52
CA ARG A 277 6.79 8.91 -6.91
C ARG A 277 7.33 9.85 -7.97
N LEU A 278 7.79 11.01 -7.53
CA LEU A 278 8.46 11.97 -8.39
C LEU A 278 9.92 12.02 -7.99
N THR A 279 10.80 12.09 -8.98
CA THR A 279 12.21 12.41 -8.75
C THR A 279 12.35 13.80 -8.13
N SER A 280 13.54 14.12 -7.65
CA SER A 280 13.93 15.47 -7.19
C SER A 280 13.64 16.57 -8.23
N GLN A 281 13.59 16.22 -9.51
CA GLN A 281 13.26 17.12 -10.63
C GLN A 281 11.77 17.11 -11.03
N GLY A 282 10.92 16.40 -10.28
CA GLY A 282 9.48 16.29 -10.54
C GLY A 282 9.12 15.30 -11.65
N LYS A 283 10.03 14.40 -12.05
CA LYS A 283 9.78 13.41 -13.11
C LYS A 283 9.12 12.16 -12.55
N PRO A 284 8.08 11.61 -13.18
CA PRO A 284 7.33 10.50 -12.60
C PRO A 284 8.09 9.16 -12.71
N ARG A 285 8.00 8.40 -11.62
CA ARG A 285 8.39 6.99 -11.48
C ARG A 285 7.19 6.21 -10.94
N LEU A 286 6.89 5.06 -11.53
CA LEU A 286 5.70 4.28 -11.24
C LEU A 286 6.07 2.82 -10.99
N ALA A 287 5.50 2.25 -9.94
CA ALA A 287 5.38 0.81 -9.80
C ALA A 287 3.91 0.42 -10.05
N LEU A 288 3.69 -0.67 -10.80
CA LEU A 288 2.36 -1.08 -11.24
C LEU A 288 2.23 -2.61 -11.20
N MET A 289 1.11 -3.10 -10.67
CA MET A 289 0.63 -4.45 -10.92
C MET A 289 -0.17 -4.45 -12.22
N GLY A 290 0.37 -5.07 -13.27
CA GLY A 290 -0.26 -5.19 -14.58
C GLY A 290 -0.97 -6.53 -14.77
N ASP A 291 -1.81 -6.62 -15.79
CA ASP A 291 -2.46 -7.85 -16.24
C ASP A 291 -2.49 -7.88 -17.78
N ASP A 292 -1.78 -8.84 -18.37
CA ASP A 292 -1.70 -9.04 -19.82
C ASP A 292 -2.64 -10.14 -20.35
N GLY A 293 -3.51 -10.68 -19.49
CA GLY A 293 -4.40 -11.81 -19.80
C GLY A 293 -3.81 -13.19 -19.48
N SER A 294 -2.50 -13.29 -19.22
CA SER A 294 -1.84 -14.52 -18.76
C SER A 294 -1.68 -14.59 -17.24
N GLY A 295 -1.83 -13.45 -16.56
CA GLY A 295 -1.76 -13.33 -15.11
C GLY A 295 -1.24 -11.95 -14.70
N ARG A 296 -0.92 -11.81 -13.41
CA ARG A 296 -0.42 -10.54 -12.85
C ARG A 296 1.07 -10.37 -13.16
N ASN A 297 1.47 -9.16 -13.50
CA ASN A 297 2.86 -8.75 -13.70
C ASN A 297 3.23 -7.65 -12.70
N LEU A 298 4.50 -7.58 -12.27
CA LEU A 298 5.04 -6.40 -11.59
C LEU A 298 5.85 -5.60 -12.60
N LEU A 299 5.51 -4.32 -12.77
CA LEU A 299 6.17 -3.40 -13.69
C LEU A 299 6.76 -2.20 -12.94
N TYR A 300 7.91 -1.73 -13.43
CA TYR A 300 8.44 -0.41 -13.12
C TYR A 300 8.45 0.43 -14.38
N LEU A 301 8.04 1.69 -14.27
CA LEU A 301 7.99 2.63 -15.37
C LEU A 301 8.63 3.96 -14.99
N GLU A 302 9.24 4.61 -15.96
CA GLU A 302 9.77 5.95 -15.84
C GLU A 302 9.47 6.82 -17.06
N CYS A 303 9.33 8.11 -16.81
CA CYS A 303 9.27 9.12 -17.86
C CYS A 303 10.03 10.37 -17.44
N ASP A 304 10.85 10.91 -18.34
CA ASP A 304 11.61 12.14 -18.11
C ASP A 304 11.14 13.30 -19.00
N THR A 305 10.55 13.00 -20.15
CA THR A 305 10.02 13.99 -21.11
C THR A 305 8.74 13.48 -21.76
N ASN A 306 7.86 14.39 -22.15
CA ASN A 306 6.61 14.07 -22.85
C ASN A 306 5.73 13.02 -22.13
N CYS A 307 5.60 13.13 -20.80
CA CYS A 307 4.91 12.13 -19.98
C CYS A 307 3.40 12.02 -20.21
N THR A 308 2.80 12.94 -20.95
CA THR A 308 1.40 12.84 -21.42
C THR A 308 1.28 12.08 -22.74
N SER A 309 2.35 11.48 -23.25
CA SER A 309 2.39 10.68 -24.48
C SER A 309 2.89 9.27 -24.13
N PRO A 310 2.29 8.19 -24.67
CA PRO A 310 2.77 6.83 -24.44
C PRO A 310 4.27 6.65 -24.77
N GLU A 311 4.76 7.34 -25.80
CA GLU A 311 6.13 7.25 -26.29
C GLU A 311 7.18 7.86 -25.33
N GLY A 312 6.73 8.65 -24.35
CA GLY A 312 7.59 9.20 -23.31
C GLY A 312 7.89 8.22 -22.18
N TRP A 313 7.19 7.08 -22.14
CA TRP A 313 7.28 6.10 -21.06
C TRP A 313 8.15 4.91 -21.44
N PHE A 314 9.08 4.59 -20.55
CA PHE A 314 9.88 3.37 -20.58
C PHE A 314 9.42 2.47 -19.45
N ALA A 315 9.32 1.17 -19.71
CA ALA A 315 8.83 0.19 -18.75
C ALA A 315 9.72 -1.05 -18.74
N GLN A 316 9.86 -1.64 -17.56
CA GLN A 316 10.47 -2.95 -17.38
C GLN A 316 9.51 -3.86 -16.60
N ILE A 317 9.34 -5.08 -17.10
CA ILE A 317 8.63 -6.14 -16.38
C ILE A 317 9.62 -6.76 -15.39
N LEU A 318 9.38 -6.55 -14.11
CA LEU A 318 10.24 -7.06 -13.02
C LEU A 318 9.90 -8.50 -12.66
N LEU A 319 8.61 -8.84 -12.73
CA LEU A 319 8.11 -10.18 -12.45
C LEU A 319 6.98 -10.51 -13.43
N PRO A 320 7.25 -11.29 -14.48
CA PRO A 320 6.24 -11.63 -15.46
C PRO A 320 5.27 -12.70 -14.90
N ALA A 321 4.06 -12.75 -15.44
CA ALA A 321 2.96 -13.58 -14.97
C ALA A 321 3.32 -15.06 -14.88
N ASN A 322 4.02 -15.57 -15.89
CA ASN A 322 4.48 -16.94 -16.01
C ASN A 322 5.73 -17.27 -15.17
N GLU A 323 6.44 -16.27 -14.62
CA GLU A 323 7.68 -16.45 -13.85
C GLU A 323 7.55 -15.91 -12.42
N GLY A 324 6.38 -16.14 -11.80
CA GLY A 324 6.12 -15.80 -10.40
C GLY A 324 5.14 -14.65 -10.22
N GLY A 325 4.74 -13.95 -11.28
CA GLY A 325 3.72 -12.90 -11.20
C GLY A 325 2.36 -13.41 -10.69
N ALA A 326 2.02 -14.67 -10.97
CA ALA A 326 0.87 -15.36 -10.36
C ALA A 326 0.89 -15.38 -8.82
N GLN A 327 2.06 -15.20 -8.19
CA GLN A 327 2.20 -15.16 -6.74
C GLN A 327 1.92 -13.78 -6.15
N LEU A 328 1.83 -12.71 -6.95
CA LEU A 328 1.56 -11.35 -6.47
C LEU A 328 0.24 -11.29 -5.69
N LYS A 329 0.28 -10.57 -4.56
CA LYS A 329 -0.86 -10.35 -3.66
C LYS A 329 -1.14 -8.85 -3.54
N ALA A 330 -2.16 -8.49 -2.74
CA ALA A 330 -2.60 -7.11 -2.60
C ALA A 330 -1.46 -6.21 -2.11
N GLY A 331 -1.33 -5.05 -2.74
CA GLY A 331 -0.44 -3.98 -2.29
C GLY A 331 0.94 -3.99 -2.92
N LEU A 332 1.32 -2.79 -3.37
CA LEU A 332 2.69 -2.38 -3.61
C LEU A 332 2.84 -0.91 -3.23
N GLU A 333 4.06 -0.49 -2.91
CA GLU A 333 4.40 0.92 -2.82
C GLU A 333 5.85 1.16 -3.29
N LEU A 334 6.06 2.30 -3.94
CA LEU A 334 7.35 2.75 -4.45
C LEU A 334 7.88 3.87 -3.55
N ALA A 335 9.15 3.80 -3.16
CA ALA A 335 9.93 4.92 -2.66
C ALA A 335 11.10 5.20 -3.60
N LEU A 336 11.60 6.43 -3.59
CA LEU A 336 12.84 6.81 -4.26
C LEU A 336 13.86 7.23 -3.21
N ASP A 337 15.11 6.80 -3.38
CA ASP A 337 16.20 7.27 -2.54
C ASP A 337 16.68 8.68 -2.91
N SER A 338 17.69 9.17 -2.20
CA SER A 338 18.24 10.51 -2.41
C SER A 338 18.89 10.72 -3.79
N LYS A 339 19.06 9.65 -4.58
CA LYS A 339 19.55 9.66 -5.96
C LYS A 339 18.43 9.37 -6.96
N ASP A 340 17.18 9.44 -6.54
CA ASP A 340 15.99 9.13 -7.34
C ASP A 340 15.91 7.66 -7.79
N GLN A 341 16.58 6.75 -7.08
CA GLN A 341 16.62 5.33 -7.41
C GLN A 341 15.46 4.56 -6.75
N PRO A 342 14.79 3.65 -7.47
CA PRO A 342 13.56 3.02 -7.00
C PRO A 342 13.78 1.91 -5.96
N ARG A 343 12.87 1.88 -4.97
CA ARG A 343 12.67 0.80 -3.99
C ARG A 343 11.18 0.46 -3.96
N ILE A 344 10.81 -0.74 -4.39
CA ILE A 344 9.41 -1.18 -4.49
C ILE A 344 9.16 -2.24 -3.43
N ALA A 345 8.37 -1.94 -2.41
CA ALA A 345 7.85 -2.96 -1.51
C ALA A 345 6.58 -3.57 -2.13
N TYR A 346 6.49 -4.90 -2.16
CA TYR A 346 5.33 -5.60 -2.71
C TYR A 346 5.09 -6.93 -1.99
N ALA A 347 3.84 -7.41 -2.09
CA ALA A 347 3.44 -8.69 -1.53
C ALA A 347 3.50 -9.81 -2.57
N ALA A 348 4.23 -10.89 -2.28
CA ALA A 348 4.32 -12.06 -3.15
C ALA A 348 4.28 -13.35 -2.34
N ALA A 349 3.40 -14.28 -2.71
CA ALA A 349 3.12 -15.52 -1.96
C ALA A 349 2.89 -15.26 -0.45
N TYR A 350 2.25 -14.13 -0.12
CA TYR A 350 2.00 -13.66 1.24
C TYR A 350 3.24 -13.32 2.08
N ASN A 351 4.34 -13.03 1.41
CA ASN A 351 5.56 -12.47 1.99
C ASN A 351 5.70 -11.01 1.58
N ILE A 352 6.48 -10.23 2.34
CA ILE A 352 6.86 -8.87 1.97
C ILE A 352 8.30 -8.86 1.48
N VAL A 353 8.49 -8.34 0.27
CA VAL A 353 9.78 -8.27 -0.42
C VAL A 353 9.97 -6.88 -1.01
N ILE A 354 11.23 -6.51 -1.22
CA ILE A 354 11.62 -5.28 -1.89
C ILE A 354 12.33 -5.61 -3.19
N ALA A 355 11.90 -5.00 -4.29
CA ALA A 355 12.70 -4.90 -5.50
C ALA A 355 13.42 -3.54 -5.52
N HIS A 356 14.71 -3.53 -5.82
CA HIS A 356 15.47 -2.29 -5.92
C HIS A 356 16.43 -2.30 -7.11
N CYS A 357 16.67 -1.12 -7.67
CA CYS A 357 17.62 -0.92 -8.76
C CYS A 357 18.33 0.42 -8.58
N ASP A 358 19.61 0.46 -8.92
CA ASP A 358 20.46 1.64 -8.69
C ASP A 358 20.93 2.32 -9.99
N ALA A 359 20.70 1.71 -11.15
CA ALA A 359 21.05 2.28 -12.45
C ALA A 359 20.30 1.61 -13.60
N ASN A 360 19.96 2.41 -14.62
CA ASN A 360 19.34 1.96 -15.88
C ASN A 360 18.09 1.09 -15.66
N CYS A 361 17.21 1.50 -14.75
CA CYS A 361 16.16 0.65 -14.19
C CYS A 361 15.00 0.32 -15.14
N THR A 362 15.05 0.79 -16.39
CA THR A 362 14.16 0.38 -17.49
C THR A 362 14.90 -0.19 -18.71
N ASP A 363 16.23 -0.26 -18.70
CA ASP A 363 17.00 -0.85 -19.78
C ASP A 363 17.13 -2.35 -19.52
N GLU A 364 16.37 -3.19 -20.23
CA GLU A 364 16.39 -4.66 -20.03
C GLU A 364 17.79 -5.29 -20.17
N THR A 365 18.71 -4.64 -20.88
CA THR A 365 20.08 -5.16 -21.09
C THR A 365 21.09 -4.70 -20.02
N LYS A 366 20.77 -3.64 -19.28
CA LYS A 366 21.68 -3.02 -18.29
C LYS A 366 21.13 -2.96 -16.87
N SER A 367 19.81 -3.01 -16.73
CA SER A 367 19.11 -2.99 -15.45
C SER A 367 19.60 -4.14 -14.57
N LYS A 368 19.77 -3.84 -13.29
CA LYS A 368 20.09 -4.84 -12.27
C LYS A 368 19.11 -4.66 -11.12
N TRP A 369 17.93 -5.22 -11.31
CA TRP A 369 16.96 -5.33 -10.24
C TRP A 369 17.38 -6.44 -9.29
N ASN A 370 17.55 -6.08 -8.03
CA ASN A 370 17.85 -7.00 -6.94
C ASN A 370 16.63 -7.10 -6.04
N LEU A 371 16.50 -8.26 -5.39
CA LEU A 371 15.46 -8.50 -4.41
C LEU A 371 16.05 -8.41 -3.01
N ALA A 372 15.26 -7.96 -2.05
CA ALA A 372 15.58 -8.02 -0.64
C ALA A 372 14.39 -8.53 0.16
N LYS A 373 14.67 -9.36 1.16
CA LYS A 373 13.67 -9.86 2.10
C LYS A 373 13.29 -8.77 3.10
N VAL A 374 11.98 -8.55 3.29
CA VAL A 374 11.48 -7.76 4.44
C VAL A 374 11.08 -8.71 5.55
N GLU A 375 10.12 -9.59 5.28
CA GLU A 375 9.67 -10.63 6.20
C GLU A 375 8.92 -11.72 5.44
N PHE A 376 9.18 -12.98 5.77
CA PHE A 376 8.41 -14.09 5.25
C PHE A 376 7.38 -14.53 6.27
N ALA A 377 6.18 -14.87 5.81
CA ALA A 377 5.11 -15.39 6.66
C ALA A 377 5.55 -16.62 7.48
N SER A 378 6.45 -17.43 6.93
CA SER A 378 7.01 -18.60 7.61
C SER A 378 7.95 -18.28 8.77
N ASP A 379 8.48 -17.06 8.84
CA ASP A 379 9.36 -16.62 9.92
C ASP A 379 8.56 -16.21 11.17
N MET A 380 7.27 -15.92 11.01
CA MET A 380 6.41 -15.49 12.10
C MET A 380 5.95 -16.69 12.92
N GLU A 381 5.98 -16.54 14.25
CA GLU A 381 5.41 -17.54 15.15
C GLU A 381 3.91 -17.70 14.89
N LYS A 382 3.48 -18.92 14.58
CA LYS A 382 2.07 -19.25 14.38
C LYS A 382 1.28 -19.09 15.68
N ASP A 383 0.04 -18.64 15.58
CA ASP A 383 -0.86 -18.68 16.73
C ASP A 383 -1.09 -20.13 17.16
N LYS A 384 -1.17 -20.30 18.47
CA LYS A 384 -1.46 -21.57 19.16
C LYS A 384 -2.92 -21.66 19.58
N ILE A 385 -3.65 -20.54 19.52
CA ILE A 385 -5.07 -20.45 19.85
C ILE A 385 -5.85 -20.58 18.55
N ILE A 386 -6.75 -21.55 18.47
CA ILE A 386 -7.67 -21.72 17.34
C ILE A 386 -9.06 -21.30 17.83
N PRO A 387 -9.58 -20.13 17.44
CA PRO A 387 -10.83 -19.60 17.99
C PRO A 387 -12.08 -20.28 17.40
N TYR A 388 -11.91 -21.05 16.33
CA TYR A 388 -13.00 -21.67 15.60
C TYR A 388 -13.16 -23.14 16.03
N PRO A 389 -14.35 -23.55 16.51
CA PRO A 389 -14.63 -24.94 16.84
C PRO A 389 -14.38 -25.87 15.65
N ASP A 390 -13.84 -27.06 15.93
CA ASP A 390 -13.58 -28.12 14.94
C ASP A 390 -12.52 -27.79 13.87
N CYS A 391 -11.77 -26.70 14.07
CA CYS A 391 -10.62 -26.34 13.25
C CYS A 391 -9.32 -26.90 13.88
N ASN A 392 -8.43 -27.46 13.05
CA ASN A 392 -7.20 -28.12 13.50
C ASN A 392 -5.93 -27.58 12.81
N ILE A 393 -6.07 -26.62 11.90
CA ILE A 393 -4.94 -25.95 11.27
C ILE A 393 -4.67 -24.69 12.09
N ALA A 394 -3.57 -24.76 12.87
CA ALA A 394 -3.01 -23.60 13.55
C ALA A 394 -2.70 -22.48 12.55
N GLY A 395 -2.98 -21.24 12.95
CA GLY A 395 -2.91 -20.03 12.14
C GLY A 395 -1.69 -19.95 11.23
N GLY A 396 -1.92 -19.59 9.98
CA GLY A 396 -0.87 -19.15 9.06
C GLY A 396 -0.92 -17.64 8.93
N TRP A 397 0.25 -17.00 8.95
CA TRP A 397 0.35 -15.57 8.65
C TRP A 397 0.26 -15.31 7.15
N PHE A 398 -0.47 -14.27 6.78
CA PHE A 398 -0.63 -13.81 5.41
C PHE A 398 -0.27 -12.31 5.37
N LEU A 399 0.87 -11.98 4.76
CA LEU A 399 1.37 -10.61 4.72
C LEU A 399 1.02 -9.96 3.39
N HIS A 400 0.49 -8.73 3.44
CA HIS A 400 0.15 -7.98 2.23
C HIS A 400 0.00 -6.46 2.53
N SER A 401 -0.40 -5.68 1.53
CA SER A 401 -0.61 -4.22 1.64
C SER A 401 0.59 -3.45 2.21
N PRO A 402 1.82 -3.64 1.68
CA PRO A 402 2.97 -2.89 2.18
C PRO A 402 2.90 -1.41 1.81
N SER A 403 3.44 -0.62 2.72
CA SER A 403 3.73 0.80 2.57
C SER A 403 5.21 1.03 2.92
N ILE A 404 5.93 1.81 2.11
CA ILE A 404 7.38 2.00 2.22
C ILE A 404 7.76 3.48 2.27
N THR A 405 8.66 3.79 3.19
CA THR A 405 9.47 5.02 3.18
C THR A 405 10.94 4.64 3.36
N LEU A 406 11.85 5.62 3.27
CA LEU A 406 13.27 5.41 3.54
C LEU A 406 13.69 6.18 4.79
N GLY A 407 14.58 5.57 5.57
CA GLY A 407 15.33 6.28 6.61
C GLY A 407 16.36 7.23 6.01
N LYS A 408 16.98 8.05 6.87
CA LYS A 408 18.03 9.01 6.45
C LYS A 408 19.24 8.35 5.80
N GLU A 409 19.51 7.13 6.20
CA GLU A 409 20.54 6.27 5.67
C GLU A 409 20.19 5.68 4.29
N GLY A 410 19.00 5.95 3.76
CA GLY A 410 18.52 5.45 2.47
C GLY A 410 17.98 4.02 2.51
N LEU A 411 17.89 3.41 3.70
CA LEU A 411 17.37 2.05 3.85
C LEU A 411 15.85 2.05 4.04
N PRO A 412 15.14 1.02 3.55
CA PRO A 412 13.69 0.93 3.69
C PRO A 412 13.20 0.83 5.12
N ARG A 413 12.02 1.41 5.33
CA ARG A 413 11.10 1.13 6.43
C ARG A 413 9.76 0.75 5.85
N VAL A 414 9.26 -0.42 6.24
CA VAL A 414 8.07 -0.99 5.64
C VAL A 414 7.03 -1.22 6.72
N ALA A 415 5.87 -0.59 6.55
CA ALA A 415 4.67 -0.92 7.33
C ALA A 415 3.76 -1.78 6.45
N TYR A 416 3.13 -2.81 6.99
CA TYR A 416 2.28 -3.70 6.20
C TYR A 416 1.24 -4.40 7.08
N ARG A 417 0.23 -5.05 6.48
CA ARG A 417 -0.77 -5.82 7.20
C ARG A 417 -0.33 -7.28 7.31
N ALA A 418 -0.38 -7.81 8.52
CA ALA A 418 -0.20 -9.22 8.84
C ALA A 418 -1.53 -9.79 9.32
N GLN A 419 -2.06 -10.76 8.58
CA GLN A 419 -3.31 -11.41 8.92
C GLN A 419 -3.02 -12.85 9.31
N ASP A 420 -3.38 -13.23 10.53
CA ASP A 420 -3.38 -14.64 10.90
C ASP A 420 -4.72 -15.25 10.50
N ILE A 421 -4.66 -16.46 9.96
CA ILE A 421 -5.84 -17.20 9.49
C ILE A 421 -5.75 -18.61 10.03
N SER A 422 -6.62 -18.90 11.00
CA SER A 422 -6.88 -20.24 11.49
C SER A 422 -7.99 -20.93 10.67
N GLY A 423 -7.94 -22.26 10.55
CA GLY A 423 -8.93 -22.98 9.75
C GLY A 423 -8.87 -24.51 9.79
N GLY A 424 -9.49 -25.14 8.80
CA GLY A 424 -9.58 -26.58 8.60
C GLY A 424 -9.79 -26.91 7.12
N GLY A 425 -9.67 -28.19 6.75
CA GLY A 425 -9.82 -28.63 5.37
C GLY A 425 -11.19 -28.25 4.80
N SER A 426 -11.22 -27.67 3.60
CA SER A 426 -12.47 -27.33 2.88
C SER A 426 -13.29 -28.56 2.45
N ASN A 427 -12.65 -29.74 2.48
CA ASN A 427 -13.23 -31.05 2.21
C ASN A 427 -12.99 -31.98 3.43
N PRO A 428 -13.83 -31.91 4.46
CA PRO A 428 -13.75 -32.85 5.58
C PRO A 428 -13.98 -34.29 5.10
N GLY A 429 -13.24 -35.24 5.67
CA GLY A 429 -13.52 -36.67 5.53
C GLY A 429 -14.89 -37.06 6.12
N PRO A 430 -15.40 -38.27 5.86
CA PRO A 430 -16.67 -38.72 6.43
C PRO A 430 -16.64 -38.69 7.96
N GLY A 431 -17.47 -37.84 8.58
CA GLY A 431 -17.54 -37.65 10.04
C GLY A 431 -16.77 -36.43 10.57
N GLU A 432 -16.05 -35.70 9.71
CA GLU A 432 -15.41 -34.43 10.07
C GLU A 432 -16.36 -33.25 9.85
N ILE A 433 -16.35 -32.28 10.76
CA ILE A 433 -17.15 -31.06 10.65
C ILE A 433 -16.40 -30.06 9.76
N LYS A 434 -17.13 -29.44 8.83
CA LYS A 434 -16.55 -28.44 7.93
C LYS A 434 -16.14 -27.20 8.71
N CYS A 435 -14.84 -26.95 8.81
CA CYS A 435 -14.31 -25.68 9.28
C CYS A 435 -14.00 -24.76 8.08
N THR A 436 -14.52 -23.53 8.11
CA THR A 436 -14.16 -22.50 7.12
C THR A 436 -13.04 -21.66 7.68
N ALA A 437 -11.93 -21.56 6.97
CA ALA A 437 -10.82 -20.70 7.37
C ALA A 437 -11.27 -19.24 7.52
N GLY A 438 -10.85 -18.58 8.59
CA GLY A 438 -11.21 -17.21 8.91
C GLY A 438 -10.06 -16.49 9.57
N ALA A 439 -9.96 -15.19 9.30
CA ALA A 439 -8.98 -14.36 9.99
C ALA A 439 -9.39 -14.22 11.46
N ASP A 440 -8.51 -14.64 12.36
CA ASP A 440 -8.65 -14.45 13.81
C ASP A 440 -8.01 -13.14 14.25
N MET A 441 -6.83 -12.84 13.73
CA MET A 441 -6.07 -11.64 13.99
C MET A 441 -5.73 -10.91 12.71
N THR A 442 -5.78 -9.59 12.73
CA THR A 442 -5.32 -8.76 11.63
C THR A 442 -4.63 -7.55 12.23
N PHE A 443 -3.32 -7.45 12.06
CA PHE A 443 -2.51 -6.43 12.70
C PHE A 443 -1.63 -5.70 11.70
N ALA A 444 -1.42 -4.42 11.95
CA ALA A 444 -0.45 -3.61 11.26
C ALA A 444 0.93 -3.91 11.87
N ARG A 445 1.93 -4.04 11.01
CA ARG A 445 3.27 -4.48 11.36
C ARG A 445 4.27 -3.50 10.77
N PHE A 446 5.39 -3.34 11.45
CA PHE A 446 6.48 -2.47 11.03
C PHE A 446 7.78 -3.27 10.99
N ALA A 447 8.56 -3.05 9.93
CA ALA A 447 9.87 -3.64 9.73
C ALA A 447 10.90 -2.56 9.36
N GLN A 448 12.02 -2.57 10.07
CA GLN A 448 13.22 -1.81 9.74
C GLN A 448 14.28 -2.74 9.17
N ILE A 449 14.74 -2.41 7.97
CA ILE A 449 15.74 -3.19 7.24
C ILE A 449 17.11 -2.53 7.41
N ASP A 450 18.06 -3.29 7.92
CA ASP A 450 19.42 -2.80 8.18
C ASP A 450 20.33 -2.90 6.94
N GLU A 451 19.91 -3.63 5.91
CA GLU A 451 20.64 -3.78 4.64
C GLU A 451 19.77 -4.39 3.53
N LEU A 452 20.02 -3.99 2.29
CA LEU A 452 19.41 -4.59 1.10
C LEU A 452 20.24 -5.80 0.65
N ARG A 453 20.05 -6.96 1.29
CA ARG A 453 20.65 -8.25 0.87
C ARG A 453 19.65 -9.11 0.10
N ALA A 454 20.16 -9.95 -0.79
CA ALA A 454 19.38 -10.97 -1.49
C ALA A 454 18.61 -11.87 -0.50
N PRO A 455 17.35 -12.24 -0.79
CA PRO A 455 16.49 -13.04 0.08
C PRO A 455 16.97 -14.47 0.29
#